data_AF-A0A1Q7YJC7-F1
#
_entry.id   AF-A0A1Q7YJC7-F1
#
_cell.length_a   1.000
_cell.length_b   1.000
_cell.length_c   1.000
_cell.angle_alpha   90.00
_cell.angle_beta   90.00
_cell.angle_gamma   90.00
#
_symmetry.space_group_name_H-M   'P 1'
#
loop_
_entity.id
_entity.type
_entity.pdbx_description
1 polymer ?
#
loop_
_entity_poly.entity_id
_entity_poly.type
_entity_poly.pdbx_seq_one_letter_code
_entity_poly.pdbx_strand_id
1 'polypeptide(L)'
;MAELEGNSPAERNKMIAAVVLGAVALLALGYMFFGGSSSKKPQRPNSNSNTQTTTTTQTATRTTNAQRPEDVRNNPLAPPEPIVYTPTVAGAPEAGRNIFAYYVKPTPPPAPAASAQTPTPTPTPPVVLASVQPQSVFARTGDFQLTVTGDKFTPATHIFFGDTEVPTKFVSPQQLTANVPGALISYEGSRQIIVKTTDGQLYSNPLALNVQQPPPPNFVFIGIIGKPHYNDVAVLKEKNSSELLNVQRGDIIGGHYRVTSISEREVIVVDTNLSNVKHKLPFTGDTARAPQQGRQNVPRGDEDDDNEP
;
A
#
# COMPACT_ATOMS: atom_id res chain seq x y z
N MET A 1 -74.19 9.49 -26.70
CA MET A 1 -72.93 10.28 -26.79
C MET A 1 -72.44 10.47 -25.37
N ALA A 2 -71.15 10.30 -25.09
CA ALA A 2 -70.58 10.56 -23.77
C ALA A 2 -69.82 11.89 -23.80
N GLU A 3 -69.94 12.68 -22.73
CA GLU A 3 -69.47 14.06 -22.70
C GLU A 3 -67.96 14.17 -22.49
N LEU A 4 -67.35 15.12 -23.20
CA LEU A 4 -65.93 15.47 -23.10
C LEU A 4 -65.78 16.68 -22.16
N GLU A 5 -65.75 16.41 -20.86
CA GLU A 5 -65.64 17.47 -19.85
C GLU A 5 -64.18 17.74 -19.42
N GLY A 6 -63.74 18.99 -19.57
CA GLY A 6 -62.98 19.66 -18.52
C GLY A 6 -61.46 19.47 -18.37
N ASN A 7 -60.79 18.48 -18.97
CA ASN A 7 -59.35 18.23 -18.71
C ASN A 7 -58.46 19.48 -18.82
N SER A 8 -57.98 19.94 -17.65
CA SER A 8 -57.21 21.16 -17.43
C SER A 8 -55.89 21.17 -18.23
N PRO A 9 -55.37 22.34 -18.66
CA PRO A 9 -54.06 22.41 -19.33
C PRO A 9 -52.93 21.81 -18.48
N ALA A 10 -52.98 21.95 -17.14
CA ALA A 10 -52.01 21.35 -16.23
C ALA A 10 -52.07 19.80 -16.24
N GLU A 11 -53.21 19.22 -16.62
CA GLU A 11 -53.46 17.78 -16.63
C GLU A 11 -53.11 17.14 -17.98
N ARG A 12 -53.34 17.86 -19.09
CA ARG A 12 -52.77 17.50 -20.40
C ARG A 12 -51.24 17.47 -20.35
N ASN A 13 -50.62 18.45 -19.68
CA ASN A 13 -49.16 18.49 -19.53
C ASN A 13 -48.63 17.27 -18.74
N LYS A 14 -49.34 16.83 -17.69
CA LYS A 14 -49.01 15.59 -16.96
C LYS A 14 -49.16 14.34 -17.82
N MET A 15 -50.25 14.22 -18.59
CA MET A 15 -50.48 13.11 -19.53
C MET A 15 -49.39 13.02 -20.59
N ILE A 16 -49.02 14.15 -21.20
CA ILE A 16 -47.94 14.22 -22.21
C ILE A 16 -46.59 13.81 -21.59
N ALA A 17 -46.27 14.33 -20.39
CA ALA A 17 -45.04 13.95 -19.69
C ALA A 17 -44.98 12.45 -19.37
N ALA A 18 -46.09 11.84 -18.95
CA ALA A 18 -46.16 10.40 -18.67
C ALA A 18 -45.91 9.55 -19.93
N VAL A 19 -46.51 9.91 -21.07
CA VAL A 19 -46.31 9.21 -22.35
C VAL A 19 -44.86 9.32 -22.84
N VAL A 20 -44.26 10.52 -22.76
CA VAL A 20 -42.85 10.74 -23.15
C VAL A 20 -41.91 9.94 -22.24
N LEU A 21 -42.13 9.95 -20.92
CA LEU A 21 -41.28 9.23 -19.96
C LEU A 21 -41.36 7.71 -20.14
N GLY A 22 -42.55 7.17 -20.46
CA GLY A 22 -42.74 5.76 -20.82
C GLY A 22 -41.98 5.35 -22.09
N ALA A 23 -42.00 6.19 -23.14
CA ALA A 23 -41.27 5.94 -24.38
C ALA A 23 -39.74 5.94 -24.16
N VAL A 24 -39.23 6.87 -23.36
CA VAL A 24 -37.79 6.93 -23.00
C VAL A 24 -37.37 5.71 -22.19
N ALA A 25 -38.20 5.24 -21.24
CA ALA A 25 -37.90 4.04 -20.46
C ALA A 25 -37.82 2.76 -21.32
N LEU A 26 -38.69 2.62 -22.33
CA LEU A 26 -38.64 1.48 -23.26
C LEU A 26 -37.40 1.52 -24.17
N LEU A 27 -36.98 2.71 -24.63
CA LEU A 27 -35.74 2.87 -25.39
C LEU A 27 -34.50 2.52 -24.55
N ALA A 28 -34.49 2.92 -23.27
CA ALA A 28 -33.41 2.57 -22.33
C ALA A 28 -33.32 1.05 -22.10
N LEU A 29 -34.45 0.37 -21.90
CA LEU A 29 -34.47 -1.10 -21.81
C LEU A 29 -33.97 -1.76 -23.11
N GLY A 30 -34.44 -1.30 -24.28
CA GLY A 30 -34.01 -1.83 -25.57
C GLY A 30 -32.49 -1.74 -25.76
N TYR A 31 -31.89 -0.60 -25.39
CA TYR A 31 -30.45 -0.42 -25.42
C TYR A 31 -29.72 -1.34 -24.42
N MET A 32 -30.26 -1.52 -23.21
CA MET A 32 -29.64 -2.35 -22.17
C MET A 32 -29.69 -3.87 -22.48
N PHE A 33 -30.69 -4.35 -23.23
CA PHE A 33 -30.82 -5.77 -23.58
C PHE A 33 -30.20 -6.16 -24.94
N PHE A 34 -30.02 -5.23 -25.89
CA PHE A 34 -29.46 -5.53 -27.22
C PHE A 34 -28.20 -4.73 -27.60
N GLY A 35 -27.79 -3.75 -26.78
CA GLY A 35 -26.68 -2.86 -27.07
C GLY A 35 -25.31 -3.38 -26.64
N GLY A 36 -24.59 -4.08 -27.54
CA GLY A 36 -23.12 -4.05 -27.54
C GLY A 36 -22.37 -5.30 -27.05
N SER A 37 -22.53 -6.44 -27.74
CA SER A 37 -21.57 -7.54 -27.64
C SER A 37 -20.23 -7.16 -28.31
N SER A 38 -19.16 -6.96 -27.53
CA SER A 38 -17.79 -6.85 -28.07
C SER A 38 -16.88 -7.89 -27.39
N SER A 39 -16.29 -8.77 -28.20
CA SER A 39 -15.60 -9.96 -27.73
C SER A 39 -14.08 -9.75 -27.66
N LYS A 40 -13.50 -9.92 -26.46
CA LYS A 40 -12.04 -10.03 -26.28
C LYS A 40 -11.69 -11.41 -25.75
N LYS A 41 -10.82 -12.13 -26.46
CA LYS A 41 -10.32 -13.47 -26.07
C LYS A 41 -9.35 -13.35 -24.89
N PRO A 42 -9.32 -14.31 -23.95
CA PRO A 42 -8.28 -14.37 -22.93
C PRO A 42 -6.93 -14.75 -23.54
N GLN A 43 -5.86 -14.09 -23.08
CA GLN A 43 -4.48 -14.33 -23.51
C GLN A 43 -3.74 -15.13 -22.43
N ARG A 44 -2.99 -16.16 -22.83
CA ARG A 44 -2.22 -17.01 -21.89
C ARG A 44 -1.04 -16.21 -21.28
N PRO A 45 -0.71 -16.41 -19.99
CA PRO A 45 0.57 -15.96 -19.45
C PRO A 45 1.72 -16.73 -20.11
N ASN A 46 2.86 -16.08 -20.30
CA ASN A 46 4.02 -16.63 -20.98
C ASN A 46 5.20 -16.80 -20.00
N SER A 47 5.66 -18.03 -19.79
CA SER A 47 6.66 -18.37 -18.78
C SER A 47 8.08 -18.39 -19.36
N ASN A 48 8.80 -17.27 -19.25
CA ASN A 48 10.22 -17.19 -19.62
C ASN A 48 11.11 -17.14 -18.37
N SER A 49 11.62 -18.29 -17.92
CA SER A 49 12.69 -18.38 -16.92
C SER A 49 14.05 -18.37 -17.63
N ASN A 50 14.82 -17.29 -17.49
CA ASN A 50 16.13 -17.15 -18.12
C ASN A 50 17.24 -17.26 -17.06
N THR A 51 17.94 -18.40 -17.01
CA THR A 51 18.95 -18.68 -15.98
C THR A 51 20.34 -18.29 -16.48
N GLN A 52 20.99 -17.34 -15.80
CA GLN A 52 22.25 -16.76 -16.25
C GLN A 52 23.46 -17.52 -15.69
N THR A 53 24.29 -18.08 -16.57
CA THR A 53 25.54 -18.77 -16.21
C THR A 53 26.65 -17.75 -15.94
N THR A 54 27.34 -17.88 -14.80
CA THR A 54 28.51 -17.04 -14.47
C THR A 54 29.77 -17.89 -14.38
N THR A 55 30.80 -17.53 -15.13
CA THR A 55 32.11 -18.18 -15.15
C THR A 55 33.16 -17.24 -14.59
N THR A 56 33.98 -17.69 -13.63
CA THR A 56 35.13 -16.93 -13.14
C THR A 56 36.38 -17.81 -13.11
N THR A 57 37.39 -17.41 -13.87
CA THR A 57 38.70 -18.08 -13.97
C THR A 57 39.61 -17.72 -12.79
N GLN A 58 40.50 -18.63 -12.39
CA GLN A 58 41.77 -18.23 -11.78
C GLN A 58 42.87 -19.26 -12.03
N THR A 59 44.13 -18.80 -11.98
CA THR A 59 45.28 -19.45 -12.61
C THR A 59 46.40 -19.71 -11.61
N ALA A 60 47.11 -20.83 -11.73
CA ALA A 60 48.36 -21.10 -11.02
C ALA A 60 49.37 -21.82 -11.95
N THR A 61 50.66 -21.55 -11.79
CA THR A 61 51.69 -21.88 -12.80
C THR A 61 52.86 -22.73 -12.28
N ARG A 62 53.08 -23.85 -12.98
CA ARG A 62 54.36 -24.45 -13.42
C ARG A 62 55.51 -24.71 -12.41
N THR A 63 55.99 -25.96 -12.43
CA THR A 63 57.04 -26.55 -11.58
C THR A 63 58.48 -26.37 -12.09
N THR A 64 59.44 -26.27 -11.14
CA THR A 64 60.91 -26.49 -11.25
C THR A 64 61.47 -26.68 -9.83
N ASN A 65 62.55 -27.40 -9.52
CA ASN A 65 63.43 -28.29 -10.29
C ASN A 65 64.00 -29.42 -9.36
N ALA A 66 64.96 -30.24 -9.83
CA ALA A 66 65.48 -31.43 -9.13
C ALA A 66 66.84 -31.25 -8.40
N GLN A 67 67.19 -32.22 -7.52
CA GLN A 67 68.59 -32.62 -7.27
C GLN A 67 68.70 -34.07 -6.72
N ARG A 68 69.87 -34.69 -6.89
CA ARG A 68 70.22 -36.09 -6.53
C ARG A 68 71.54 -36.09 -5.73
N PRO A 69 71.75 -36.98 -4.72
CA PRO A 69 72.90 -36.91 -3.83
C PRO A 69 74.07 -37.85 -4.20
N GLU A 70 75.24 -37.28 -4.47
CA GLU A 70 76.56 -37.92 -4.29
C GLU A 70 77.67 -36.84 -4.16
N ASP A 71 78.77 -37.05 -3.43
CA ASP A 71 79.13 -38.18 -2.55
C ASP A 71 78.96 -37.78 -1.06
N VAL A 72 79.92 -37.45 -0.19
CA VAL A 72 81.40 -37.43 -0.22
C VAL A 72 81.94 -38.29 0.92
N ARG A 73 82.61 -39.38 0.57
CA ARG A 73 83.17 -40.38 1.47
C ARG A 73 84.60 -40.00 1.92
N ASN A 74 85.07 -40.66 2.98
CA ASN A 74 86.47 -40.73 3.43
C ASN A 74 87.00 -39.51 4.21
N ASN A 75 86.45 -39.33 5.42
CA ASN A 75 87.24 -39.45 6.65
C ASN A 75 88.78 -39.60 6.46
N PRO A 76 89.62 -38.62 6.87
CA PRO A 76 91.07 -38.69 6.78
C PRO A 76 91.69 -39.38 8.01
N LEU A 77 91.94 -40.69 7.90
CA LEU A 77 92.70 -41.54 8.85
C LEU A 77 92.20 -41.64 10.31
N ALA A 78 91.22 -40.85 10.75
CA ALA A 78 90.60 -41.04 12.06
C ALA A 78 89.76 -42.33 12.08
N PRO A 79 89.62 -43.05 13.21
CA PRO A 79 88.48 -43.93 13.39
C PRO A 79 87.22 -43.04 13.50
N PRO A 80 86.23 -43.15 12.61
CA PRO A 80 84.95 -42.51 12.86
C PRO A 80 84.34 -43.19 14.09
N GLU A 81 84.14 -42.44 15.17
CA GLU A 81 83.49 -42.96 16.36
C GLU A 81 82.16 -43.61 15.98
N PRO A 82 81.78 -44.76 16.56
CA PRO A 82 80.50 -45.36 16.28
C PRO A 82 79.41 -44.38 16.70
N ILE A 83 78.74 -43.74 15.73
CA ILE A 83 77.64 -42.83 15.99
C ILE A 83 76.57 -43.64 16.71
N VAL A 84 76.48 -43.47 18.03
CA VAL A 84 75.51 -44.15 18.89
C VAL A 84 74.15 -43.52 18.62
N TYR A 85 73.56 -43.92 17.49
CA TYR A 85 72.20 -43.60 17.13
C TYR A 85 71.27 -44.38 18.04
N THR A 86 71.05 -43.86 19.25
CA THR A 86 69.81 -44.07 19.99
C THR A 86 68.75 -43.19 19.31
N PRO A 87 67.89 -43.72 18.41
CA PRO A 87 66.68 -43.01 18.10
C PRO A 87 65.92 -42.86 19.42
N THR A 88 65.52 -41.64 19.76
CA THR A 88 64.45 -41.47 20.74
C THR A 88 63.20 -42.05 20.11
N VAL A 89 62.93 -43.33 20.37
CA VAL A 89 61.66 -43.97 20.06
C VAL A 89 60.62 -43.44 21.05
N ALA A 90 60.34 -42.15 20.93
CA ALA A 90 59.01 -41.62 21.18
C ALA A 90 58.11 -42.41 20.23
N GLY A 91 57.50 -43.48 20.76
CA GLY A 91 56.89 -44.53 19.97
C GLY A 91 55.78 -43.94 19.11
N ALA A 92 56.07 -43.71 17.82
CA ALA A 92 55.09 -43.33 16.84
C ALA A 92 54.04 -44.45 16.81
N PRO A 93 52.79 -44.19 17.25
CA PRO A 93 51.80 -45.24 17.35
C PRO A 93 51.42 -45.68 15.94
N GLU A 94 51.88 -46.87 15.58
CA GLU A 94 51.49 -47.66 14.40
C GLU A 94 51.98 -47.11 13.04
N ALA A 95 52.87 -47.90 12.41
CA ALA A 95 53.26 -47.73 11.01
C ALA A 95 52.06 -48.05 10.08
N GLY A 96 51.24 -47.03 9.84
CA GLY A 96 49.96 -47.12 9.13
C GLY A 96 49.10 -45.86 9.30
N ARG A 97 49.37 -45.03 10.31
CA ARG A 97 48.68 -43.75 10.50
C ARG A 97 49.22 -42.70 9.52
N ASN A 98 48.40 -42.35 8.54
CA ASN A 98 48.77 -41.48 7.43
C ASN A 98 48.90 -40.01 7.90
N ILE A 99 50.12 -39.48 7.99
CA ILE A 99 50.40 -38.16 8.62
C ILE A 99 49.80 -36.95 7.88
N PHE A 100 49.38 -37.11 6.63
CA PHE A 100 48.65 -36.09 5.86
C PHE A 100 47.12 -36.17 6.04
N ALA A 101 46.62 -37.18 6.75
CA ALA A 101 45.20 -37.30 7.06
C ALA A 101 44.85 -36.45 8.29
N TYR A 102 44.54 -35.16 8.06
CA TYR A 102 43.84 -34.35 9.05
C TYR A 102 42.56 -35.08 9.48
N TYR A 103 42.33 -35.20 10.79
CA TYR A 103 41.06 -35.75 11.28
C TYR A 103 39.93 -34.74 11.04
N VAL A 104 39.38 -34.78 9.82
CA VAL A 104 38.08 -34.19 9.53
C VAL A 104 37.06 -35.02 10.29
N LYS A 105 36.67 -34.54 11.47
CA LYS A 105 35.55 -35.10 12.24
C LYS A 105 34.38 -35.26 11.27
N PRO A 106 33.82 -36.47 11.07
CA PRO A 106 32.72 -36.66 10.15
C PRO A 106 31.63 -35.64 10.45
N THR A 107 31.21 -34.88 9.43
CA THR A 107 30.03 -34.04 9.56
C THR A 107 28.90 -34.96 10.05
N PRO A 108 28.23 -34.63 11.18
CA PRO A 108 27.13 -35.46 11.64
C PRO A 108 26.13 -35.59 10.48
N PRO A 109 25.52 -36.79 10.27
CA PRO A 109 24.52 -36.96 9.23
C PRO A 109 23.51 -35.80 9.33
N PRO A 110 23.15 -35.14 8.21
CA PRO A 110 22.28 -33.98 8.25
C PRO A 110 21.02 -34.38 9.03
N ALA A 111 20.77 -33.66 10.13
CA ALA A 111 19.69 -34.00 11.05
C ALA A 111 18.40 -34.18 10.23
N PRO A 112 17.61 -35.25 10.45
CA PRO A 112 16.47 -35.59 9.59
C PRO A 112 15.64 -34.35 9.34
N ALA A 113 15.59 -33.93 8.06
CA ALA A 113 15.08 -32.62 7.68
C ALA A 113 13.70 -32.42 8.33
N ALA A 114 13.62 -31.46 9.25
CA ALA A 114 12.50 -31.35 10.19
C ALA A 114 11.19 -31.42 9.42
N SER A 115 10.44 -32.51 9.63
CA SER A 115 9.35 -32.92 8.75
C SER A 115 8.41 -31.75 8.52
N ALA A 116 8.40 -31.23 7.28
CA ALA A 116 7.73 -29.98 6.96
C ALA A 116 6.29 -30.05 7.45
N GLN A 117 5.98 -29.25 8.47
CA GLN A 117 4.71 -29.36 9.17
C GLN A 117 3.61 -29.08 8.16
N THR A 118 2.79 -30.09 7.86
CA THR A 118 1.61 -29.94 7.00
C THR A 118 0.82 -28.77 7.56
N PRO A 119 0.58 -27.69 6.79
CA PRO A 119 -0.03 -26.49 7.33
C PRO A 119 -1.42 -26.85 7.85
N THR A 120 -1.58 -26.78 9.17
CA THR A 120 -2.85 -27.09 9.84
C THR A 120 -3.94 -26.24 9.20
N PRO A 121 -5.02 -26.85 8.67
CA PRO A 121 -6.05 -26.09 7.98
C PRO A 121 -6.65 -25.07 8.95
N THR A 122 -6.71 -23.80 8.53
CA THR A 122 -7.30 -22.72 9.32
C THR A 122 -8.71 -23.14 9.74
N PRO A 123 -9.02 -23.21 11.04
CA PRO A 123 -10.33 -23.66 11.49
C PRO A 123 -11.44 -22.76 10.91
N THR A 124 -12.51 -23.39 10.44
CA THR A 124 -13.68 -22.67 9.93
C THR A 124 -14.26 -21.79 11.03
N PRO A 125 -14.49 -20.49 10.79
CA PRO A 125 -15.03 -19.60 11.81
C PRO A 125 -16.37 -20.12 12.38
N PRO A 126 -16.52 -20.24 13.71
CA PRO A 126 -17.75 -20.77 14.30
C PRO A 126 -18.96 -19.83 14.12
N VAL A 127 -18.72 -18.53 13.99
CA VAL A 127 -19.70 -17.45 13.77
C VAL A 127 -19.69 -17.04 12.29
N VAL A 128 -20.86 -16.72 11.72
CA VAL A 128 -20.96 -16.24 10.33
C VAL A 128 -21.14 -14.73 10.33
N LEU A 129 -20.32 -14.02 9.54
CA LEU A 129 -20.46 -12.59 9.23
C LEU A 129 -20.92 -12.46 7.77
N ALA A 130 -22.23 -12.23 7.57
CA ALA A 130 -22.84 -12.24 6.24
C ALA A 130 -22.73 -10.89 5.53
N SER A 131 -22.94 -9.79 6.25
CA SER A 131 -22.80 -8.43 5.71
C SER A 131 -22.54 -7.39 6.80
N VAL A 132 -22.02 -6.23 6.38
CA VAL A 132 -21.95 -5.02 7.22
C VAL A 132 -22.50 -3.83 6.44
N GLN A 133 -23.20 -2.92 7.11
CA GLN A 133 -23.79 -1.73 6.52
C GLN A 133 -23.46 -0.51 7.38
N PRO A 134 -22.86 0.56 6.82
CA PRO A 134 -22.44 0.72 5.42
C PRO A 134 -21.24 -0.17 5.02
N GLN A 135 -21.19 -0.58 3.75
CA GLN A 135 -20.01 -1.24 3.13
C GLN A 135 -18.86 -0.26 2.84
N SER A 136 -19.15 1.03 2.66
CA SER A 136 -18.19 2.08 2.32
C SER A 136 -18.53 3.37 3.04
N VAL A 137 -17.51 4.07 3.56
CA VAL A 137 -17.63 5.37 4.25
C VAL A 137 -16.53 6.32 3.77
N PHE A 138 -16.68 7.63 4.00
CA PHE A 138 -15.63 8.60 3.69
C PHE A 138 -14.71 8.84 4.89
N ALA A 139 -13.41 9.03 4.63
CA ALA A 139 -12.43 9.30 5.67
C ALA A 139 -12.67 10.69 6.31
N ARG A 140 -12.38 10.82 7.61
CA ARG A 140 -12.50 12.06 8.39
C ARG A 140 -13.94 12.59 8.56
N THR A 141 -14.96 11.80 8.25
CA THR A 141 -16.32 12.07 8.75
C THR A 141 -16.37 11.83 10.27
N GLY A 142 -17.45 12.29 10.91
CA GLY A 142 -17.71 11.94 12.31
C GLY A 142 -18.06 10.47 12.52
N ASP A 143 -18.39 10.15 13.77
CA ASP A 143 -18.90 8.84 14.18
C ASP A 143 -20.07 8.35 13.32
N PHE A 144 -20.12 7.05 13.07
CA PHE A 144 -21.21 6.43 12.31
C PHE A 144 -21.70 5.12 12.94
N GLN A 145 -22.98 4.81 12.70
CA GLN A 145 -23.56 3.55 13.10
C GLN A 145 -23.20 2.46 12.07
N LEU A 146 -22.52 1.41 12.55
CA LEU A 146 -22.26 0.19 11.81
C LEU A 146 -23.30 -0.86 12.21
N THR A 147 -24.12 -1.31 11.27
CA THR A 147 -24.95 -2.51 11.43
C THR A 147 -24.20 -3.71 10.89
N VAL A 148 -24.27 -4.84 11.59
CA VAL A 148 -23.60 -6.08 11.25
C VAL A 148 -24.61 -7.22 11.26
N THR A 149 -24.70 -7.97 10.17
CA THR A 149 -25.65 -9.07 9.98
C THR A 149 -24.91 -10.39 9.78
N GLY A 150 -25.42 -11.47 10.36
CA GLY A 150 -24.76 -12.77 10.38
C GLY A 150 -25.59 -13.83 11.09
N ASP A 151 -24.91 -14.81 11.69
CA ASP A 151 -25.55 -15.90 12.45
C ASP A 151 -24.69 -16.32 13.65
N LYS A 152 -25.37 -16.75 14.73
CA LYS A 152 -24.81 -17.19 16.02
C LYS A 152 -24.09 -16.10 16.83
N PHE A 153 -24.51 -14.84 16.71
CA PHE A 153 -24.09 -13.80 17.66
C PHE A 153 -24.66 -14.07 19.06
N THR A 154 -24.01 -13.56 20.10
CA THR A 154 -24.44 -13.68 21.50
C THR A 154 -24.32 -12.34 22.22
N PRO A 155 -24.91 -12.15 23.42
CA PRO A 155 -24.71 -10.93 24.20
C PRO A 155 -23.25 -10.64 24.57
N ALA A 156 -22.34 -11.62 24.43
CA ALA A 156 -20.90 -11.50 24.65
C ALA A 156 -20.09 -11.44 23.33
N THR A 157 -20.71 -11.20 22.17
CA THR A 157 -19.97 -10.94 20.91
C THR A 157 -19.80 -9.44 20.66
N HIS A 158 -18.56 -9.02 20.44
CA HIS A 158 -18.12 -7.66 20.20
C HIS A 158 -17.63 -7.51 18.75
N ILE A 159 -17.86 -6.33 18.15
CA ILE A 159 -17.36 -5.98 16.82
C ILE A 159 -15.95 -5.39 16.96
N PHE A 160 -15.02 -5.88 16.16
CA PHE A 160 -13.68 -5.33 15.97
C PHE A 160 -13.62 -4.64 14.60
N PHE A 161 -13.17 -3.39 14.61
CA PHE A 161 -12.98 -2.53 13.43
C PHE A 161 -11.48 -2.38 13.18
N GLY A 162 -10.95 -3.18 12.26
CA GLY A 162 -9.53 -3.51 12.25
C GLY A 162 -9.15 -4.22 13.55
N ASP A 163 -8.08 -3.76 14.18
CA ASP A 163 -7.58 -4.30 15.45
C ASP A 163 -8.23 -3.69 16.70
N THR A 164 -9.13 -2.71 16.53
CA THR A 164 -9.78 -1.97 17.64
C THR A 164 -11.19 -2.49 17.91
N GLU A 165 -11.50 -2.85 19.15
CA GLU A 165 -12.88 -3.14 19.59
C GLU A 165 -13.74 -1.86 19.57
N VAL A 166 -14.97 -1.94 19.05
CA VAL A 166 -15.92 -0.81 19.05
C VAL A 166 -17.15 -1.09 19.93
N PRO A 167 -17.71 -0.06 20.62
CA PRO A 167 -18.87 -0.23 21.50
C PRO A 167 -20.05 -0.89 20.79
N THR A 168 -20.30 -2.15 21.13
CA THR A 168 -21.23 -3.05 20.43
C THR A 168 -22.50 -3.24 21.25
N LYS A 169 -23.64 -3.24 20.56
CA LYS A 169 -24.97 -3.55 21.08
C LYS A 169 -25.51 -4.78 20.36
N PHE A 170 -25.73 -5.84 21.12
CA PHE A 170 -26.47 -7.02 20.66
C PHE A 170 -27.93 -6.66 20.41
N VAL A 171 -28.44 -6.94 19.21
CA VAL A 171 -29.86 -6.75 18.84
C VAL A 171 -30.56 -8.10 18.73
N SER A 172 -29.92 -9.08 18.08
CA SER A 172 -30.39 -10.45 17.97
C SER A 172 -29.21 -11.41 17.69
N PRO A 173 -29.41 -12.74 17.72
CA PRO A 173 -28.39 -13.71 17.30
C PRO A 173 -27.94 -13.57 15.83
N GLN A 174 -28.58 -12.69 15.06
CA GLN A 174 -28.32 -12.43 13.64
C GLN A 174 -27.98 -10.97 13.35
N GLN A 175 -28.08 -10.06 14.33
CA GLN A 175 -27.80 -8.64 14.16
C GLN A 175 -27.08 -8.03 15.38
N LEU A 176 -25.96 -7.36 15.10
CA LEU A 176 -25.26 -6.46 16.02
C LEU A 176 -25.29 -5.03 15.46
N THR A 177 -25.19 -4.04 16.34
CA THR A 177 -24.94 -2.64 15.95
C THR A 177 -23.79 -2.06 16.78
N ALA A 178 -22.96 -1.20 16.20
CA ALA A 178 -21.91 -0.48 16.92
C ALA A 178 -21.87 0.99 16.50
N ASN A 179 -21.37 1.84 17.40
CA ASN A 179 -20.95 3.20 17.03
C ASN A 179 -19.45 3.19 16.77
N VAL A 180 -19.04 3.41 15.53
CA VAL A 180 -17.63 3.45 15.12
C VAL A 180 -17.13 4.88 15.24
N PRO A 181 -16.14 5.18 16.10
CA PRO A 181 -15.63 6.54 16.26
C PRO A 181 -14.93 7.06 15.00
N GLY A 182 -15.15 8.33 14.66
CA GLY A 182 -14.54 8.99 13.49
C GLY A 182 -13.01 8.88 13.45
N ALA A 183 -12.36 8.74 14.61
CA ALA A 183 -10.92 8.52 14.75
C ALA A 183 -10.42 7.30 13.97
N LEU A 184 -11.17 6.19 13.91
CA LEU A 184 -10.75 4.95 13.22
C LEU A 184 -10.79 5.07 11.68
N ILE A 185 -11.53 6.07 11.19
CA ILE A 185 -11.66 6.42 9.76
C ILE A 185 -10.95 7.73 9.43
N SER A 186 -9.97 8.18 10.23
CA SER A 186 -9.17 9.39 9.94
C SER A 186 -8.41 9.34 8.61
N TYR A 187 -8.13 8.13 8.11
CA TYR A 187 -7.42 7.84 6.87
C TYR A 187 -8.21 6.84 6.04
N GLU A 188 -8.07 6.92 4.71
CA GLU A 188 -8.61 5.99 3.74
C GLU A 188 -8.05 4.54 3.87
N GLY A 189 -8.50 3.66 2.97
CA GLY A 189 -8.10 2.26 2.88
C GLY A 189 -9.12 1.27 3.44
N SER A 190 -8.90 -0.01 3.18
CA SER A 190 -9.75 -1.09 3.71
C SER A 190 -9.60 -1.22 5.23
N ARG A 191 -10.67 -1.64 5.89
CA ARG A 191 -10.72 -2.03 7.31
C ARG A 191 -11.41 -3.38 7.39
N GLN A 192 -10.81 -4.35 8.08
CA GLN A 192 -11.47 -5.64 8.30
C GLN A 192 -12.43 -5.52 9.47
N ILE A 193 -13.68 -5.92 9.28
CA ILE A 193 -14.65 -6.11 10.36
C ILE A 193 -14.64 -7.58 10.76
N ILE A 194 -14.48 -7.87 12.04
CA ILE A 194 -14.55 -9.22 12.61
C ILE A 194 -15.41 -9.16 13.86
N VAL A 195 -16.32 -10.11 14.05
CA VAL A 195 -17.04 -10.30 15.32
C VAL A 195 -16.31 -11.35 16.14
N LYS A 196 -16.05 -11.09 17.42
CA LYS A 196 -15.39 -12.03 18.34
C LYS A 196 -16.05 -11.99 19.72
N THR A 197 -16.05 -13.11 20.44
CA THR A 197 -16.38 -13.15 21.87
C THR A 197 -15.17 -12.79 22.71
N THR A 198 -15.39 -12.17 23.89
CA THR A 198 -14.33 -11.74 24.81
C THR A 198 -13.39 -12.88 25.22
N ASP A 199 -13.91 -14.11 25.34
CA ASP A 199 -13.15 -15.34 25.64
C ASP A 199 -12.28 -15.85 24.47
N GLY A 200 -12.32 -15.21 23.31
CA GLY A 200 -11.61 -15.58 22.07
C GLY A 200 -12.13 -16.82 21.35
N GLN A 201 -12.96 -17.65 22.01
CA GLN A 201 -13.42 -18.96 21.50
C GLN A 201 -14.30 -18.87 20.24
N LEU A 202 -15.13 -17.83 20.15
CA LEU A 202 -15.96 -17.57 18.98
C LEU A 202 -15.43 -16.35 18.21
N TYR A 203 -15.25 -16.53 16.91
CA TYR A 203 -14.85 -15.48 15.96
C TYR A 203 -15.55 -15.72 14.62
N SER A 204 -15.66 -14.66 13.81
CA SER A 204 -16.26 -14.72 12.48
C SER A 204 -15.23 -14.74 11.35
N ASN A 205 -15.69 -15.02 10.13
CA ASN A 205 -14.95 -14.59 8.94
C ASN A 205 -14.77 -13.06 8.94
N PRO A 206 -13.66 -12.52 8.42
CA PRO A 206 -13.52 -11.09 8.20
C PRO A 206 -14.37 -10.64 7.01
N LEU A 207 -14.91 -9.42 7.07
CA LEU A 207 -15.49 -8.72 5.92
C LEU A 207 -14.86 -7.33 5.80
N ALA A 208 -14.51 -6.93 4.58
CA ALA A 208 -13.92 -5.62 4.33
C ALA A 208 -14.98 -4.51 4.33
N LEU A 209 -14.68 -3.41 5.02
CA LEU A 209 -15.35 -2.12 4.90
C LEU A 209 -14.36 -1.13 4.28
N ASN A 210 -14.79 -0.40 3.27
CA ASN A 210 -13.91 0.51 2.52
C ASN A 210 -13.99 1.94 3.08
N VAL A 211 -12.84 2.52 3.46
CA VAL A 211 -12.76 3.95 3.82
C VAL A 211 -12.21 4.71 2.60
N GLN A 212 -13.04 5.53 1.97
CA GLN A 212 -12.70 6.29 0.77
C GLN A 212 -12.21 7.70 1.13
N GLN A 213 -11.25 8.25 0.39
CA GLN A 213 -10.92 9.67 0.52
C GLN A 213 -12.15 10.54 0.16
N PRO A 214 -12.50 11.57 0.94
CA PRO A 214 -13.50 12.56 0.55
C PRO A 214 -13.14 13.23 -0.79
N PRO A 215 -14.10 13.47 -1.69
CA PRO A 215 -13.85 14.14 -2.96
C PRO A 215 -13.14 15.50 -2.76
N PRO A 216 -12.07 15.81 -3.52
CA PRO A 216 -11.42 17.11 -3.43
C PRO A 216 -12.29 18.19 -4.08
N PRO A 217 -12.40 19.42 -3.50
CA PRO A 217 -13.21 20.48 -4.09
C PRO A 217 -12.70 20.88 -5.48
N ASN A 218 -13.60 21.29 -6.37
CA ASN A 218 -13.24 21.66 -7.74
C ASN A 218 -12.63 23.07 -7.87
N PHE A 219 -12.20 23.68 -6.76
CA PHE A 219 -11.75 25.07 -6.68
C PHE A 219 -10.23 25.22 -6.54
N VAL A 220 -9.71 26.36 -6.97
CA VAL A 220 -8.32 26.82 -6.87
C VAL A 220 -8.34 28.20 -6.21
N PHE A 221 -7.46 28.45 -5.24
CA PHE A 221 -7.36 29.75 -4.57
C PHE A 221 -6.31 30.63 -5.25
N ILE A 222 -6.75 31.80 -5.73
CA ILE A 222 -5.93 32.73 -6.54
C ILE A 222 -5.35 33.87 -5.70
N GLY A 223 -6.02 34.30 -4.63
CA GLY A 223 -5.57 35.39 -3.75
C GLY A 223 -6.72 36.12 -3.07
N ILE A 224 -6.42 37.19 -2.33
CA ILE A 224 -7.42 38.01 -1.61
C ILE A 224 -7.59 39.36 -2.32
N ILE A 225 -8.83 39.84 -2.44
CA ILE A 225 -9.16 41.20 -2.88
C ILE A 225 -9.87 41.92 -1.72
N GLY A 226 -9.09 42.43 -0.77
CA GLY A 226 -9.58 43.11 0.43
C GLY A 226 -8.51 43.98 1.07
N LYS A 227 -8.91 44.87 1.98
CA LYS A 227 -7.98 45.64 2.83
C LYS A 227 -7.95 44.99 4.23
N PRO A 228 -6.89 45.20 5.05
CA PRO A 228 -6.72 44.48 6.33
C PRO A 228 -7.78 44.73 7.42
N HIS A 229 -8.82 45.53 7.15
CA HIS A 229 -9.85 45.88 8.10
C HIS A 229 -11.22 45.62 7.47
N TYR A 230 -11.88 44.57 7.97
CA TYR A 230 -13.17 44.01 7.59
C TYR A 230 -13.24 43.30 6.23
N ASN A 231 -13.59 42.01 6.32
CA ASN A 231 -13.97 41.07 5.27
C ASN A 231 -12.85 40.69 4.28
N ASP A 232 -12.12 39.64 4.64
CA ASP A 232 -11.24 38.93 3.71
C ASP A 232 -12.09 38.33 2.57
N VAL A 233 -12.00 38.89 1.36
CA VAL A 233 -12.65 38.32 0.16
C VAL A 233 -11.62 37.48 -0.59
N ALA A 234 -11.81 36.16 -0.60
CA ALA A 234 -11.00 35.25 -1.39
C ALA A 234 -11.49 35.21 -2.84
N VAL A 235 -10.56 35.16 -3.79
CA VAL A 235 -10.82 34.85 -5.20
C VAL A 235 -10.56 33.36 -5.41
N LEU A 236 -11.63 32.65 -5.77
CA LEU A 236 -11.56 31.27 -6.22
C LEU A 236 -11.75 31.18 -7.73
N LYS A 237 -11.21 30.12 -8.33
CA LYS A 237 -11.49 29.71 -9.71
C LYS A 237 -11.88 28.24 -9.73
N GLU A 238 -12.89 27.86 -10.50
CA GLU A 238 -13.22 26.45 -10.71
C GLU A 238 -12.26 25.84 -11.75
N LYS A 239 -11.75 24.61 -11.51
CA LYS A 239 -10.67 23.97 -12.29
C LYS A 239 -11.05 23.68 -13.75
N ASN A 240 -12.34 23.55 -14.02
CA ASN A 240 -12.98 23.31 -15.32
C ASN A 240 -13.40 24.59 -16.05
N SER A 241 -13.40 25.74 -15.38
CA SER A 241 -13.93 27.03 -15.87
C SER A 241 -12.81 28.06 -15.98
N SER A 242 -13.13 29.27 -16.44
CA SER A 242 -12.32 30.46 -16.22
C SER A 242 -13.05 31.57 -15.46
N GLU A 243 -14.23 31.24 -14.93
CA GLU A 243 -14.98 32.07 -14.00
C GLU A 243 -14.21 32.27 -12.69
N LEU A 244 -14.27 33.50 -12.17
CA LEU A 244 -13.68 33.92 -10.90
C LEU A 244 -14.81 34.18 -9.91
N LEU A 245 -14.76 33.51 -8.77
CA LEU A 245 -15.77 33.60 -7.72
C LEU A 245 -15.17 34.33 -6.51
N ASN A 246 -15.69 35.52 -6.21
CA ASN A 246 -15.33 36.29 -5.02
C ASN A 246 -16.17 35.82 -3.84
N VAL A 247 -15.52 35.32 -2.77
CA VAL A 247 -16.20 34.65 -1.65
C VAL A 247 -15.70 35.14 -0.30
N GLN A 248 -16.60 35.20 0.67
CA GLN A 248 -16.37 35.62 2.04
C GLN A 248 -16.53 34.45 3.02
N ARG A 249 -16.09 34.66 4.26
CA ARG A 249 -16.22 33.68 5.34
C ARG A 249 -17.70 33.49 5.70
N GLY A 250 -18.22 32.29 5.48
CA GLY A 250 -19.62 31.91 5.70
C GLY A 250 -20.35 31.47 4.43
N ASP A 251 -19.88 31.92 3.25
CA ASP A 251 -20.48 31.61 1.95
C ASP A 251 -20.45 30.12 1.61
N ILE A 252 -21.36 29.67 0.74
CA ILE A 252 -21.44 28.28 0.27
C ILE A 252 -21.11 28.23 -1.23
N ILE A 253 -20.02 27.57 -1.58
CA ILE A 253 -19.55 27.40 -2.96
C ILE A 253 -19.86 25.98 -3.46
N GLY A 254 -20.14 25.84 -4.76
CA GLY A 254 -20.53 24.56 -5.36
C GLY A 254 -21.79 23.92 -4.73
N GLY A 255 -22.61 24.71 -4.03
CA GLY A 255 -23.82 24.26 -3.33
C GLY A 255 -23.63 23.56 -1.98
N HIS A 256 -22.41 23.17 -1.59
CA HIS A 256 -22.17 22.37 -0.36
C HIS A 256 -20.85 22.64 0.38
N TYR A 257 -19.91 23.40 -0.19
CA TYR A 257 -18.67 23.75 0.51
C TYR A 257 -18.84 25.10 1.21
N ARG A 258 -19.00 25.12 2.53
CA ARG A 258 -19.00 26.37 3.31
C ARG A 258 -17.58 26.88 3.51
N VAL A 259 -17.32 28.14 3.17
CA VAL A 259 -16.05 28.82 3.46
C VAL A 259 -15.98 29.11 4.97
N THR A 260 -14.95 28.63 5.66
CA THR A 260 -14.83 28.73 7.13
C THR A 260 -13.62 29.53 7.59
N SER A 261 -12.54 29.55 6.82
CA SER A 261 -11.40 30.43 7.04
C SER A 261 -10.84 30.91 5.69
N ILE A 262 -10.34 32.13 5.67
CA ILE A 262 -9.62 32.74 4.54
C ILE A 262 -8.32 33.28 5.12
N SER A 263 -7.22 33.06 4.40
CA SER A 263 -5.89 33.59 4.72
C SER A 263 -5.11 33.78 3.42
N GLU A 264 -4.03 34.56 3.44
CA GLU A 264 -3.16 34.77 2.27
C GLU A 264 -2.61 33.46 1.67
N ARG A 265 -2.49 32.40 2.50
CA ARG A 265 -1.83 31.13 2.15
C ARG A 265 -2.80 30.01 1.78
N GLU A 266 -3.98 29.98 2.39
CA GLU A 266 -5.02 29.00 2.11
C GLU A 266 -6.43 29.49 2.46
N VAL A 267 -7.42 28.97 1.73
CA VAL A 267 -8.84 29.02 2.11
C VAL A 267 -9.25 27.65 2.65
N ILE A 268 -9.91 27.61 3.81
CA ILE A 268 -10.44 26.38 4.40
C ILE A 268 -11.94 26.32 4.13
N VAL A 269 -12.35 25.32 3.35
CA VAL A 269 -13.76 25.01 3.08
C VAL A 269 -14.19 23.73 3.80
N VAL A 270 -15.48 23.65 4.12
CA VAL A 270 -16.09 22.57 4.89
C VAL A 270 -17.26 22.00 4.10
N ASP A 271 -17.22 20.70 3.81
CA ASP A 271 -18.29 19.99 3.11
C ASP A 271 -19.48 19.76 4.07
N THR A 272 -20.62 20.42 3.81
CA THR A 272 -21.82 20.30 4.65
C THR A 272 -22.56 18.97 4.46
N ASN A 273 -22.30 18.24 3.38
CA ASN A 273 -22.91 16.95 3.08
C ASN A 273 -22.09 15.80 3.70
N LEU A 274 -20.77 15.92 3.72
CA LEU A 274 -19.84 14.96 4.33
C LEU A 274 -19.49 15.34 5.78
N SER A 275 -20.50 15.48 6.65
CA SER A 275 -20.34 15.64 8.10
C SER A 275 -19.35 16.74 8.55
N ASN A 276 -19.21 17.82 7.78
CA ASN A 276 -18.24 18.90 7.99
C ASN A 276 -16.76 18.53 7.80
N VAL A 277 -16.45 17.60 6.87
CA VAL A 277 -15.06 17.35 6.41
C VAL A 277 -14.40 18.65 5.93
N LYS A 278 -13.18 18.90 6.42
CA LYS A 278 -12.38 20.09 6.08
C LYS A 278 -11.47 19.82 4.87
N HIS A 279 -11.45 20.78 3.95
CA HIS A 279 -10.53 20.82 2.81
C HIS A 279 -9.74 22.13 2.80
N LYS A 280 -8.46 22.05 2.42
CA LYS A 280 -7.56 23.19 2.27
C LYS A 280 -7.38 23.50 0.79
N LEU A 281 -7.56 24.76 0.41
CA LEU A 281 -7.31 25.29 -0.93
C LEU A 281 -6.07 26.21 -0.86
N PRO A 282 -4.86 25.70 -1.19
CA PRO A 282 -3.64 26.49 -1.09
C PRO A 282 -3.58 27.59 -2.17
N PHE A 283 -2.92 28.69 -1.82
CA PHE A 283 -2.63 29.79 -2.74
C PHE A 283 -1.78 29.30 -3.91
N THR A 284 -2.22 29.57 -5.14
CA THR A 284 -1.64 28.97 -6.35
C THR A 284 -0.65 29.91 -7.06
N GLY A 285 -0.54 31.17 -6.66
CA GLY A 285 0.28 32.19 -7.33
C GLY A 285 1.78 31.88 -7.41
N ASP A 286 2.35 31.16 -6.45
CA ASP A 286 3.80 30.87 -6.40
C ASP A 286 4.24 29.70 -7.30
N THR A 287 3.30 28.85 -7.75
CA THR A 287 3.65 27.61 -8.50
C THR A 287 4.19 27.84 -9.92
N ALA A 288 4.21 29.09 -10.39
CA ALA A 288 4.87 29.48 -11.64
C ALA A 288 6.42 29.44 -11.55
N ARG A 289 7.00 29.37 -10.34
CA ARG A 289 8.46 29.29 -10.16
C ARG A 289 8.92 27.88 -9.80
N ALA A 290 9.03 27.03 -10.82
CA ALA A 290 9.81 25.79 -10.70
C ALA A 290 11.22 26.11 -10.14
N PRO A 291 11.80 25.26 -9.28
CA PRO A 291 13.15 25.46 -8.80
C PRO A 291 14.11 25.32 -9.99
N GLN A 292 14.60 26.45 -10.51
CA GLN A 292 15.75 26.44 -11.41
C GLN A 292 16.91 25.87 -10.60
N GLN A 293 17.26 24.60 -10.89
CA GLN A 293 18.43 23.95 -10.32
C GLN A 293 19.63 24.88 -10.56
N GLY A 294 20.43 25.09 -9.50
CA GLY A 294 21.35 26.22 -9.44
C GLY A 294 22.25 26.25 -10.66
N ARG A 295 22.21 27.36 -11.41
CA ARG A 295 23.30 27.71 -12.32
C ARG A 295 24.56 27.78 -11.46
N GLN A 296 25.45 26.80 -11.61
CA GLN A 296 26.69 26.77 -10.86
C GLN A 296 27.44 28.06 -11.10
N ASN A 297 27.90 28.69 -10.02
CA ASN A 297 28.95 29.70 -10.12
C ASN A 297 30.17 28.98 -10.69
N VAL A 298 30.45 29.20 -11.97
CA VAL A 298 31.72 28.81 -12.57
C VAL A 298 32.77 29.74 -11.95
N PRO A 299 33.78 29.24 -11.22
CA PRO A 299 34.91 30.08 -10.85
C PRO A 299 35.58 30.56 -12.14
N ARG A 300 36.06 31.80 -12.18
CA ARG A 300 37.19 32.08 -13.07
C ARG A 300 38.36 31.28 -12.50
N GLY A 301 38.82 30.28 -13.24
CA GLY A 301 40.22 29.91 -13.18
C GLY A 301 40.97 31.02 -13.91
N ASP A 302 41.96 31.59 -13.25
CA ASP A 302 42.94 32.44 -13.92
C ASP A 302 43.91 31.48 -14.64
N GLU A 303 43.91 31.49 -15.97
CA GLU A 303 44.80 30.67 -16.80
C GLU A 303 46.09 31.47 -17.05
N ASP A 304 47.03 31.37 -16.11
CA ASP A 304 48.44 31.68 -16.34
C ASP A 304 49.02 30.62 -17.32
N ASP A 305 49.47 31.03 -18.50
CA ASP A 305 50.22 30.16 -19.42
C ASP A 305 51.36 30.92 -20.13
N ASP A 306 52.43 31.18 -19.38
CA ASP A 306 53.72 31.62 -19.92
C ASP A 306 54.49 30.40 -20.48
N ASN A 307 54.58 30.23 -21.80
CA ASN A 307 55.89 30.11 -22.46
C ASN A 307 55.93 30.18 -24.01
N GLU A 308 57.11 30.62 -24.47
CA GLU A 308 57.66 30.56 -25.84
C GLU A 308 58.14 29.12 -26.20
N PRO A 309 58.52 28.77 -27.46
CA PRO A 309 59.32 29.58 -28.40
C PRO A 309 58.89 29.62 -29.89
#